data_AF-A0A952SM30-F1
#
_entry.id   AF-A0A952SM30-F1
#
_cell.length_a   1.000
_cell.length_b   1.000
_cell.length_c   1.000
_cell.angle_alpha   90.00
_cell.angle_beta   90.00
_cell.angle_gamma   90.00
#
_symmetry.space_group_name_H-M   'P 1'
#
loop_
_entity.id
_entity.type
_entity.pdbx_description
1 polymer ?
#
loop_
_entity_poly.entity_id
_entity_poly.type
_entity_poly.pdbx_seq_one_letter_code
_entity_poly.pdbx_strand_id
1 'polypeptide(L)'
;MPVRFQPPLEYVHDAWNRLVSITRQPGSVLRGSYEYNGLNWRTLRRYDSGATQATAVDDERIYYYSAAWQVLEEHVDEDFGTSAGTDRIVQQVWGVRYIDDAVLRRLDRNADGDGIGCTKAIKGVKIMVLVDARGMPVAVDTASAIPVKASSCKVCLISSSPG
;
A
#
# COMPACT_ATOMS: atom_id res chain seq x y z
N MET A 1 2.55 -36.02 -3.36
CA MET A 1 2.50 -34.85 -2.46
C MET A 1 1.11 -34.78 -1.86
N PRO A 2 0.93 -34.68 -0.53
CA PRO A 2 -0.38 -34.45 0.04
C PRO A 2 -0.86 -33.03 -0.33
N VAL A 3 -2.08 -32.92 -0.82
CA VAL A 3 -2.76 -31.64 -1.02
C VAL A 3 -3.05 -31.07 0.36
N ARG A 4 -2.45 -29.93 0.72
CA ARG A 4 -2.83 -29.23 1.95
C ARG A 4 -4.23 -28.66 1.74
N PHE A 5 -5.24 -29.23 2.40
CA PHE A 5 -6.54 -28.57 2.53
C PHE A 5 -6.35 -27.36 3.44
N GLN A 6 -6.42 -26.17 2.86
CA GLN A 6 -6.60 -24.97 3.66
C GLN A 6 -8.02 -25.00 4.25
N PRO A 7 -8.16 -24.72 5.55
CA PRO A 7 -9.48 -24.74 6.15
C PRO A 7 -10.28 -23.51 5.69
N PRO A 8 -11.63 -23.57 5.74
CA PRO A 8 -12.48 -22.57 5.12
C PRO A 8 -12.33 -21.19 5.78
N LEU A 9 -12.61 -20.16 4.98
CA LEU A 9 -12.69 -18.76 5.42
C LEU A 9 -14.16 -18.36 5.56
N GLU A 10 -14.44 -17.60 6.60
CA GLU A 10 -15.73 -16.99 6.89
C GLU A 10 -15.61 -15.48 6.68
N TYR A 11 -16.61 -14.90 6.02
CA TYR A 11 -16.64 -13.50 5.60
C TYR A 11 -17.85 -12.82 6.24
N VAL A 12 -17.59 -11.73 6.96
CA VAL A 12 -18.64 -10.94 7.61
C VAL A 12 -18.75 -9.61 6.89
N HIS A 13 -19.98 -9.27 6.48
CA HIS A 13 -20.30 -8.02 5.82
C HIS A 13 -21.19 -7.13 6.71
N ASP A 14 -21.08 -5.82 6.54
CA ASP A 14 -21.98 -4.86 7.17
C ASP A 14 -23.32 -4.72 6.40
N ALA A 15 -24.20 -3.85 6.91
CA ALA A 15 -25.51 -3.55 6.30
C ALA A 15 -25.42 -2.95 4.89
N TRP A 16 -24.24 -2.48 4.46
CA TRP A 16 -23.97 -1.93 3.14
C TRP A 16 -23.25 -2.93 2.22
N ASN A 17 -23.22 -4.21 2.59
CA ASN A 17 -22.53 -5.28 1.85
C ASN A 17 -21.01 -5.06 1.72
N ARG A 18 -20.41 -4.29 2.62
CA ARG A 18 -18.95 -4.08 2.67
C ARG A 18 -18.33 -5.12 3.60
N LEU A 19 -17.18 -5.66 3.21
CA LEU A 19 -16.48 -6.71 3.96
C LEU A 19 -15.80 -6.12 5.20
N VAL A 20 -16.18 -6.57 6.40
CA VAL A 20 -15.65 -6.02 7.67
C VAL A 20 -14.63 -6.96 8.32
N SER A 21 -14.86 -8.27 8.28
CA SER A 21 -13.91 -9.22 8.84
C SER A 21 -13.82 -10.51 8.04
N ILE A 22 -12.62 -11.07 8.02
CA ILE A 22 -12.33 -12.40 7.50
C ILE A 22 -11.76 -13.22 8.64
N THR A 23 -12.40 -14.35 8.94
CA THR A 23 -11.94 -15.30 9.94
C THR A 23 -11.65 -16.64 9.29
N ARG A 24 -10.65 -17.35 9.82
CA ARG A 24 -10.35 -18.73 9.42
C ARG A 24 -10.94 -19.69 10.44
N GLN A 25 -11.70 -20.66 9.97
CA GLN A 25 -12.16 -21.78 10.78
C GLN A 25 -11.13 -22.93 10.75
N PRO A 26 -11.17 -23.87 11.71
CA PRO A 26 -11.84 -23.77 13.00
C PRO A 26 -11.15 -22.75 13.92
N GLY A 27 -11.88 -22.23 14.91
CA GLY A 27 -11.33 -21.33 15.95
C GLY A 27 -11.41 -19.83 15.64
N SER A 28 -12.10 -19.43 14.56
CA SER A 28 -12.41 -18.04 14.22
C SER A 28 -11.21 -17.09 14.26
N VAL A 29 -10.06 -17.57 13.76
CA VAL A 29 -8.81 -16.81 13.79
C VAL A 29 -8.91 -15.65 12.82
N LEU A 30 -8.78 -14.41 13.31
CA LEU A 30 -8.86 -13.21 12.47
C LEU A 30 -7.73 -13.20 11.43
N ARG A 31 -8.10 -13.08 10.15
CA ARG A 31 -7.17 -12.94 9.02
C ARG A 31 -7.18 -11.56 8.41
N GLY A 32 -8.31 -10.86 8.52
CA GLY A 32 -8.40 -9.50 8.04
C GLY A 32 -9.54 -8.76 8.73
N SER A 33 -9.32 -7.48 8.99
CA SER A 33 -10.37 -6.55 9.39
C SER A 33 -10.25 -5.25 8.62
N TYR A 34 -11.40 -4.64 8.33
CA TYR A 34 -11.50 -3.47 7.47
C TYR A 34 -12.47 -2.45 8.07
N GLU A 35 -12.09 -1.18 8.01
CA GLU A 35 -12.94 -0.07 8.42
C GLU A 35 -13.16 0.88 7.25
N TYR A 36 -14.32 1.53 7.25
CA TYR A 36 -14.77 2.37 6.15
C TYR A 36 -15.30 3.69 6.69
N ASN A 37 -15.10 4.78 5.94
CA ASN A 37 -15.72 6.07 6.23
C ASN A 37 -17.20 6.11 5.77
N GLY A 38 -17.87 7.23 6.05
CA GLY A 38 -19.26 7.47 5.64
C GLY A 38 -19.48 7.59 4.13
N LEU A 39 -18.40 7.73 3.34
CA LEU A 39 -18.43 7.77 1.87
C LEU A 39 -18.08 6.41 1.24
N ASN A 40 -18.03 5.34 2.04
CA ASN A 40 -17.70 3.96 1.65
C ASN A 40 -16.25 3.72 1.23
N TRP A 41 -15.32 4.62 1.54
CA TRP A 41 -13.90 4.38 1.29
C TRP A 41 -13.28 3.66 2.48
N ARG A 42 -12.42 2.69 2.18
CA ARG A 42 -11.72 1.91 3.20
C ARG A 42 -10.64 2.77 3.85
N THR A 43 -10.80 3.10 5.12
CA THR A 43 -9.84 3.93 5.87
C THR A 43 -8.78 3.11 6.58
N LEU A 44 -9.10 1.85 6.91
CA LEU A 44 -8.19 0.98 7.63
C LEU A 44 -8.25 -0.44 7.04
N ARG A 45 -7.07 -1.05 6.91
CA ARG A 45 -6.92 -2.47 6.64
C ARG A 45 -5.93 -3.06 7.63
N ARG A 46 -6.36 -4.10 8.32
CA ARG A 46 -5.52 -5.00 9.11
C ARG A 46 -5.55 -6.36 8.43
N TYR A 47 -4.41 -6.98 8.15
CA TYR A 47 -4.37 -8.37 7.68
C TYR A 47 -3.19 -9.17 8.23
N ASP A 48 -3.39 -10.48 8.31
CA ASP A 48 -2.33 -11.44 8.56
C ASP A 48 -1.52 -11.63 7.27
N SER A 49 -0.30 -11.07 7.26
CA SER A 49 0.63 -11.13 6.14
C SER A 49 1.25 -12.51 5.96
N GLY A 50 1.13 -13.39 6.96
CA GLY A 50 1.82 -14.67 7.00
C GLY A 50 3.34 -14.55 7.13
N ALA A 51 3.87 -13.34 7.34
CA ALA A 51 5.29 -13.10 7.54
C ALA A 51 5.72 -13.54 8.94
N THR A 52 4.89 -13.26 9.94
CA THR A 52 5.07 -13.75 11.29
C THR A 52 4.30 -15.07 11.44
N GLN A 53 4.86 -16.08 12.10
CA GLN A 53 4.08 -17.27 12.49
C GLN A 53 2.99 -16.94 13.56
N ALA A 54 2.73 -15.65 13.79
CA ALA A 54 1.69 -15.18 14.66
C ALA A 54 0.34 -15.61 14.08
N THR A 55 -0.50 -16.21 14.91
CA THR A 55 -1.88 -16.55 14.57
C THR A 55 -2.78 -15.31 14.50
N ALA A 56 -2.22 -14.10 14.56
CA ALA A 56 -2.94 -12.83 14.61
C ALA A 56 -2.53 -11.94 13.43
N VAL A 57 -3.33 -10.90 13.20
CA VAL A 57 -3.05 -9.86 12.22
C VAL A 57 -1.77 -9.11 12.60
N ASP A 58 -0.85 -8.96 11.65
CA ASP A 58 0.48 -8.37 11.84
C ASP A 58 0.81 -7.23 10.88
N ASP A 59 -0.04 -6.92 9.89
CA ASP A 59 0.08 -5.72 9.04
C ASP A 59 -1.15 -4.81 9.24
N GLU A 60 -0.91 -3.55 9.58
CA GLU A 60 -1.92 -2.48 9.61
C GLU A 60 -1.59 -1.39 8.57
N ARG A 61 -2.63 -0.93 7.87
CA ARG A 61 -2.57 0.17 6.91
C ARG A 61 -3.71 1.15 7.12
N ILE A 62 -3.36 2.40 7.27
CA ILE A 62 -4.31 3.52 7.37
C ILE A 62 -4.22 4.35 6.10
N TYR A 63 -5.37 4.68 5.51
CA TYR A 63 -5.48 5.42 4.26
C TYR A 63 -6.09 6.80 4.48
N TYR A 64 -5.41 7.83 4.02
CA TYR A 64 -5.90 9.21 3.98
C TYR A 64 -6.24 9.59 2.55
N TYR A 65 -7.43 10.15 2.35
CA TYR A 65 -7.98 10.44 1.02
C TYR A 65 -8.16 11.94 0.78
N SER A 66 -8.06 12.35 -0.49
CA SER A 66 -8.54 13.64 -0.95
C SER A 66 -10.07 13.63 -1.09
N ALA A 67 -10.66 14.82 -1.25
CA ALA A 67 -12.09 14.95 -1.57
C ALA A 67 -12.46 14.32 -2.92
N ALA A 68 -11.48 14.13 -3.81
CA ALA A 68 -11.62 13.47 -5.10
C ALA A 68 -11.29 11.96 -5.03
N TRP A 69 -11.41 11.32 -3.86
CA TRP A 69 -11.32 9.86 -3.70
C TRP A 69 -9.92 9.28 -3.99
N GLN A 70 -8.92 10.15 -4.07
CA GLN A 70 -7.53 9.78 -4.31
C GLN A 70 -6.83 9.53 -2.96
N VAL A 71 -6.07 8.43 -2.85
CA VAL A 71 -5.22 8.21 -1.66
C VAL A 71 -4.10 9.25 -1.67
N LEU A 72 -3.95 10.02 -0.60
CA LEU A 72 -2.87 10.99 -0.42
C LEU A 72 -1.71 10.38 0.38
N GLU A 73 -2.06 9.64 1.43
CA GLU A 73 -1.08 9.10 2.35
C GLU A 73 -1.54 7.73 2.87
N GLU A 74 -0.59 6.82 3.00
CA GLU A 74 -0.75 5.50 3.59
C GLU A 74 0.28 5.37 4.70
N HIS A 75 -0.19 5.12 5.93
CA HIS A 75 0.66 4.72 7.05
C HIS A 75 0.67 3.21 7.10
N VAL A 76 1.84 2.60 7.07
CA VAL A 76 1.98 1.15 7.16
C VAL A 76 2.79 0.79 8.40
N ASP A 77 2.21 -0.10 9.17
CA ASP A 77 2.79 -0.79 10.33
C ASP A 77 2.86 -2.28 9.92
N GLU A 78 4.07 -2.76 9.65
CA GLU A 78 4.34 -4.13 9.17
C GLU A 78 4.52 -5.14 10.32
N ASP A 79 4.55 -4.67 11.58
CA ASP A 79 4.71 -5.50 12.78
C ASP A 79 3.64 -5.19 13.85
N PHE A 80 2.44 -4.88 13.36
CA PHE A 80 1.26 -4.49 14.14
C PHE A 80 1.01 -5.48 15.28
N GLY A 81 0.85 -4.92 16.48
CA GLY A 81 0.59 -5.69 17.69
C GLY A 81 1.84 -6.26 18.38
N THR A 82 3.01 -6.17 17.74
CA THR A 82 4.32 -6.54 18.36
C THR A 82 5.24 -5.35 18.58
N SER A 83 5.15 -4.33 17.72
CA SER A 83 5.73 -3.01 17.94
C SER A 83 4.64 -1.94 17.85
N ALA A 84 4.94 -0.75 18.34
CA ALA A 84 4.04 0.40 18.26
C ALA A 84 4.65 1.46 17.36
N GLY A 85 3.89 1.91 16.37
CA GLY A 85 4.27 3.01 15.50
C GLY A 85 4.00 2.70 14.03
N THR A 86 4.29 3.67 13.18
CA THR A 86 4.25 3.48 11.73
C THR A 86 5.67 3.18 11.28
N ASP A 87 5.89 2.05 10.61
CA ASP A 87 7.20 1.69 10.08
C ASP A 87 7.54 2.51 8.84
N ARG A 88 6.53 2.78 8.01
CA ARG A 88 6.72 3.52 6.76
C ARG A 88 5.51 4.35 6.40
N ILE A 89 5.78 5.50 5.79
CA ILE A 89 4.77 6.39 5.24
C ILE A 89 4.92 6.40 3.73
N VAL A 90 3.79 6.22 3.04
CA VAL A 90 3.74 6.31 1.59
C VAL A 90 2.86 7.47 1.19
N GLN A 91 3.41 8.38 0.40
CA GLN A 91 2.69 9.56 -0.09
C GLN A 91 2.50 9.48 -1.59
N GLN A 92 1.30 9.77 -2.04
CA GLN A 92 0.94 9.77 -3.45
C GLN A 92 0.56 11.18 -3.89
N VAL A 93 1.26 11.67 -4.91
CA VAL A 93 1.00 12.95 -5.55
C VAL A 93 0.26 12.69 -6.85
N TRP A 94 -0.81 13.46 -7.04
CA TRP A 94 -1.69 13.41 -8.19
C TRP A 94 -1.54 14.69 -9.01
N GLY A 95 -1.65 14.56 -10.33
CA GLY A 95 -1.63 15.69 -11.25
C GLY A 95 -2.96 16.44 -11.23
N VAL A 96 -2.92 17.68 -11.72
CA VAL A 96 -4.09 18.59 -11.72
C VAL A 96 -5.11 18.27 -12.80
N ARG A 97 -4.79 17.39 -13.74
CA ARG A 97 -5.60 17.18 -14.95
C ARG A 97 -6.81 16.30 -14.66
N TYR A 98 -6.63 15.22 -13.92
CA TYR A 98 -7.70 14.25 -13.69
C TYR A 98 -7.51 13.41 -12.42
N ILE A 99 -8.60 12.78 -11.98
CA ILE A 99 -8.63 11.93 -10.78
C ILE A 99 -7.65 10.74 -10.86
N ASP A 100 -7.33 10.28 -12.08
CA ASP A 100 -6.45 9.13 -12.33
C ASP A 100 -5.00 9.53 -12.71
N ASP A 101 -4.62 10.81 -12.56
CA ASP A 101 -3.29 11.31 -12.96
C ASP A 101 -2.24 11.05 -11.85
N ALA A 102 -1.84 9.79 -11.64
CA ALA A 102 -0.81 9.46 -10.66
C ALA A 102 0.58 9.92 -11.15
N VAL A 103 1.22 10.86 -10.44
CA VAL A 103 2.49 11.48 -10.87
C VAL A 103 3.70 10.95 -10.11
N LEU A 104 3.61 10.90 -8.78
CA LEU A 104 4.72 10.51 -7.92
C LEU A 104 4.21 9.69 -6.75
N ARG A 105 4.91 8.61 -6.44
CA ARG A 105 4.76 7.86 -5.18
C ARG A 105 6.08 7.93 -4.40
N ARG A 106 6.04 8.54 -3.22
CA ARG A 106 7.17 8.69 -2.30
C ARG A 106 7.05 7.65 -1.19
N LEU A 107 8.14 6.96 -0.92
CA LEU A 107 8.25 5.98 0.16
C LEU A 107 9.25 6.48 1.22
N ASP A 108 8.73 6.78 2.40
CA ASP A 108 9.47 7.00 3.64
C ASP A 108 9.51 5.67 4.41
N ARG A 109 10.69 5.08 4.64
CA ARG A 109 10.83 3.73 5.23
C ARG A 109 11.05 3.75 6.76
N ASN A 110 11.12 4.93 7.37
CA ASN A 110 11.31 5.07 8.81
C ASN A 110 10.33 6.02 9.46
N ALA A 111 9.41 6.59 8.66
CA ALA A 111 8.31 7.41 9.11
C ALA A 111 8.76 8.62 9.96
N ASP A 112 9.96 9.14 9.70
CA ASP A 112 10.49 10.33 10.39
C ASP A 112 10.10 11.64 9.69
N GLY A 113 9.42 11.55 8.54
CA GLY A 113 8.89 12.67 7.76
C GLY A 113 9.89 13.25 6.76
N ASP A 114 11.16 12.84 6.78
CA ASP A 114 12.17 13.29 5.83
C ASP A 114 12.06 12.56 4.47
N GLY A 115 11.31 11.45 4.44
CA GLY A 115 11.09 10.55 3.31
C GLY A 115 12.35 9.99 2.67
N ILE A 116 13.30 9.66 3.53
CA ILE A 116 14.57 9.01 3.28
C ILE A 116 14.64 7.82 4.25
N GLY A 117 14.50 6.60 3.72
CA GLY A 117 14.42 5.41 4.56
C GLY A 117 15.64 5.13 5.46
N CYS A 118 15.39 4.52 6.63
CA CYS A 118 16.41 4.02 7.54
C CYS A 118 17.12 2.78 6.97
N THR A 119 18.29 2.97 6.37
CA THR A 119 19.26 1.89 6.24
C THR A 119 20.64 2.50 6.28
N LYS A 120 21.64 1.78 6.80
CA LYS A 120 23.06 2.16 6.71
C LYS A 120 23.56 2.31 5.24
N ALA A 121 22.66 2.12 4.26
CA ALA A 121 22.81 2.49 2.86
C ALA A 121 21.61 3.35 2.34
N ILE A 122 21.26 4.44 3.04
CA ILE A 122 20.92 5.76 2.46
C ILE A 122 20.10 5.72 1.14
N LYS A 123 18.85 5.20 1.10
CA LYS A 123 17.94 5.40 -0.05
C LYS A 123 16.46 5.30 0.34
N GLY A 124 15.81 6.43 0.62
CA GLY A 124 14.37 6.56 0.32
C GLY A 124 14.15 6.41 -1.18
N VAL A 125 12.96 5.96 -1.60
CA VAL A 125 12.65 5.72 -3.02
C VAL A 125 11.55 6.67 -3.46
N LYS A 126 11.80 7.38 -4.56
CA LYS A 126 10.80 8.12 -5.32
C LYS A 126 10.47 7.32 -6.57
N ILE A 127 9.22 6.97 -6.72
CA ILE A 127 8.70 6.30 -7.92
C ILE A 127 7.99 7.37 -8.75
N MET A 128 8.60 7.74 -9.86
CA MET A 128 8.04 8.69 -10.81
C MET A 128 7.26 7.94 -11.87
N VAL A 129 6.05 8.39 -12.16
CA VAL A 129 5.24 7.84 -13.25
C VAL A 129 5.20 8.86 -14.37
N LEU A 130 5.65 8.45 -15.55
CA LEU A 130 5.53 9.23 -16.78
C LEU A 130 4.19 8.88 -17.42
N VAL A 131 3.38 9.91 -17.66
CA VAL A 131 2.00 9.78 -18.13
C VAL A 131 1.87 10.45 -19.49
N ASP A 132 1.09 9.86 -20.41
CA ASP A 132 0.79 10.47 -21.71
C ASP A 132 -0.23 11.64 -21.61
N ALA A 133 -0.60 12.21 -22.76
CA ALA A 133 -1.58 13.29 -22.83
C ALA A 133 -3.00 12.86 -22.38
N ARG A 134 -3.29 11.55 -22.37
CA ARG A 134 -4.59 10.97 -21.99
C ARG A 134 -4.65 10.50 -20.53
N GLY A 135 -3.57 10.64 -19.78
CA GLY A 135 -3.53 10.18 -18.39
C GLY A 135 -3.06 8.72 -18.24
N MET A 136 -2.57 8.09 -19.30
CA MET A 136 -2.13 6.70 -19.27
C MET A 136 -0.65 6.60 -18.85
N PRO A 137 -0.29 5.72 -17.90
CA PRO A 137 1.10 5.52 -17.49
C PRO A 137 1.89 4.84 -18.63
N VAL A 138 2.97 5.50 -19.08
CA VAL A 138 3.86 5.04 -20.16
C VAL A 138 5.16 4.46 -19.61
N ALA A 139 5.65 5.00 -18.50
CA ALA A 139 6.88 4.53 -17.87
C ALA A 139 6.88 4.80 -16.37
N VAL A 140 7.68 4.00 -15.65
CA VAL A 140 7.97 4.19 -14.24
C VAL A 140 9.48 4.28 -14.08
N ASP A 141 9.93 5.32 -13.38
CA ASP A 141 11.33 5.50 -12.99
C ASP A 141 11.46 5.47 -11.47
N THR A 142 12.57 4.93 -10.98
CA THR A 142 12.87 4.92 -9.55
C THR A 142 14.16 5.67 -9.28
N ALA A 143 14.06 6.66 -8.40
CA ALA A 143 15.17 7.51 -8.01
C ALA A 143 15.38 7.48 -6.50
N SER A 144 16.62 7.76 -6.09
CA SER A 144 16.93 8.03 -4.69
C SER A 144 16.16 9.27 -4.23
N ALA A 145 15.60 9.23 -3.03
CA ALA A 145 14.96 10.38 -2.41
C ALA A 145 15.94 11.50 -2.02
N ILE A 146 17.25 11.28 -2.13
CA ILE A 146 18.33 12.13 -1.61
C ILE A 146 18.99 12.93 -2.74
N PRO A 147 19.19 14.25 -2.58
CA PRO A 147 19.70 15.13 -3.64
C PRO A 147 21.13 14.84 -4.12
N VAL A 148 21.94 14.11 -3.34
CA VAL A 148 23.40 13.92 -3.61
C VAL A 148 23.73 12.65 -4.40
N LYS A 149 22.78 11.73 -4.62
CA LYS A 149 23.08 10.47 -5.34
C LYS A 149 21.87 9.92 -6.09
N ALA A 150 21.60 10.48 -7.26
CA ALA A 150 20.66 9.89 -8.22
C ALA A 150 21.34 8.68 -8.90
N SER A 151 21.16 7.48 -8.35
CA SER A 151 21.34 6.26 -9.15
C SER A 151 19.97 5.91 -9.72
N SER A 152 19.70 6.31 -10.96
CA SER A 152 18.49 5.95 -11.70
C SER A 152 18.48 4.44 -11.93
N CYS A 153 17.38 3.77 -11.55
CA CYS A 153 17.19 2.35 -11.82
C CYS A 153 16.20 2.17 -12.99
N LYS A 154 16.77 1.76 -14.13
CA LYS A 154 16.15 1.21 -15.36
C LYS A 154 14.66 1.53 -15.58
N VAL A 155 14.40 2.54 -16.42
CA VAL A 155 13.10 2.78 -17.06
C VAL A 155 12.65 1.51 -17.77
N CYS A 156 11.54 0.92 -17.33
CA CYS A 156 10.89 -0.18 -18.04
C CYS A 156 9.74 0.41 -18.86
N LEU A 157 9.92 0.49 -20.18
CA LEU A 157 8.87 0.97 -21.10
C LEU A 157 7.81 -0.13 -21.24
N ILE A 158 6.56 0.18 -20.92
CA ILE A 158 5.43 -0.71 -21.21
C ILE A 158 5.03 -0.46 -22.67
N SER A 159 5.70 -1.15 -23.61
CA SER A 159 5.32 -1.06 -25.03
C SER A 159 4.12 -1.96 -25.32
N SER A 160 2.96 -1.38 -25.63
CA SER A 160 1.89 -2.10 -26.32
C SER A 160 2.24 -2.20 -27.80
N SER A 161 2.44 -3.41 -28.31
CA SER A 161 2.65 -3.64 -29.75
C SER A 161 1.37 -3.23 -30.52
N PRO A 162 1.46 -2.38 -31.56
CA PRO A 162 0.37 -2.24 -32.51
C PRO A 162 0.31 -3.50 -33.37
N GLY A 163 -0.87 -4.12 -33.44
CA GLY A 163 -1.19 -5.14 -34.44
C GLY A 163 -1.55 -4.52 -35.76
#